data_AF-A0AAW2FIT3-F1
#
_entry.id   AF-A0AAW2FIT3-F1
#
_cell.length_a   1.000
_cell.length_b   1.000
_cell.length_c   1.000
_cell.angle_alpha   90.00
_cell.angle_beta   90.00
_cell.angle_gamma   90.00
#
_symmetry.space_group_name_H-M   'P 1'
#
loop_
_entity.id
_entity.type
_entity.pdbx_description
1 polymer ?
#
loop_
_entity_poly.entity_id
_entity_poly.type
_entity_poly.pdbx_seq_one_letter_code
_entity_poly.pdbx_strand_id
1 'polypeptide(L)'
;MKLFARPNSFYEALTSVHYFNYILGLRVFEYPRGYPRSVLSLIYLLIIYVIFYRGAFGIAQYFKTIRVFKLDCIIYVVIPNLYFLSPILKMILGWWYSKNIAVCHKKIFKIDKTLRQLRLAVNYDKIYFMTIGFNTSWFIFYILISIMSYLYMVPHIGILQTIHVLFVSIIPLSISYVNCYEFYAFSRLMHIKFKLINHLLRETIKNLSIKETKLNIIELKDYTKLMDFEQQKNILSMKLISDWRQSIYSASNFVLRKQSPVTSQIKMHIPFQIKKKLQNKLRNRFHEDISMTKRENHVHILQVTKQVHLELCKISRIICSAFGVQIIWEIGMDILYTIQTLYTIYNRYIKRQLKSAIDDVLVALIMCIINVFIVSLLSRVCKNAAKEGNKSVELINTTYGYNTDIDTQEEMQQFRIQILHRPVTFYLFGLTMDNHILSMMLSTVTNYMVIIIQESSTLESKSDLKNTHF
;
A
#
# COMPACT_ATOMS: atom_id res chain seq x y z
N MET A 1 -14.53 -15.65 -23.21
CA MET A 1 -13.66 -15.11 -22.13
C MET A 1 -12.69 -14.12 -22.78
N LYS A 2 -12.85 -12.80 -22.61
CA LYS A 2 -11.94 -11.81 -23.23
C LYS A 2 -10.67 -11.70 -22.40
N LEU A 3 -9.67 -12.55 -22.64
CA LEU A 3 -8.38 -12.57 -21.91
C LEU A 3 -7.54 -11.29 -22.04
N PHE A 4 -7.98 -10.31 -22.83
CA PHE A 4 -7.29 -9.02 -23.05
C PHE A 4 -8.21 -7.80 -22.93
N ALA A 5 -9.40 -7.95 -22.34
CA ALA A 5 -10.21 -6.78 -22.01
C ALA A 5 -9.52 -5.97 -20.90
N ARG A 6 -9.46 -4.64 -21.07
CA ARG A 6 -8.91 -3.74 -20.05
C ARG A 6 -9.64 -3.92 -18.71
N PRO A 7 -8.92 -4.12 -17.60
CA PRO A 7 -9.54 -4.32 -16.29
C PRO A 7 -10.14 -3.01 -15.77
N ASN A 8 -11.44 -3.03 -15.49
CA ASN A 8 -12.16 -1.88 -14.94
C ASN A 8 -12.15 -1.85 -13.41
N SER A 9 -11.71 -2.92 -12.75
CA SER A 9 -11.64 -3.01 -11.29
C SER A 9 -10.40 -3.77 -10.84
N PHE A 10 -9.99 -3.55 -9.59
CA PHE A 10 -8.91 -4.33 -8.96
C PHE A 10 -9.20 -5.84 -8.97
N TYR A 11 -10.46 -6.23 -8.77
CA TYR A 11 -10.88 -7.63 -8.82
C TYR A 11 -10.66 -8.23 -10.21
N GLU A 12 -10.98 -7.49 -11.28
CA GLU A 12 -10.73 -7.93 -12.65
C GLU A 12 -9.24 -8.04 -12.95
N ALA A 13 -8.41 -7.13 -12.43
CA ALA A 13 -6.96 -7.18 -12.58
C ALA A 13 -6.34 -8.44 -11.94
N LEU A 14 -6.95 -8.97 -10.87
CA LEU A 14 -6.50 -10.18 -10.16
C LEU A 14 -7.24 -11.45 -10.58
N THR A 15 -8.01 -11.43 -11.67
CA THR A 15 -8.88 -12.56 -12.07
C THR A 15 -8.12 -13.90 -12.13
N SER A 16 -6.92 -13.92 -12.72
CA SER A 16 -6.08 -15.12 -12.80
C SER A 16 -5.67 -15.66 -11.43
N VAL A 17 -5.30 -14.78 -10.51
CA VAL A 17 -4.96 -15.13 -9.11
C VAL A 17 -6.17 -15.68 -8.38
N HIS A 18 -7.36 -15.11 -8.60
CA HIS A 18 -8.59 -15.63 -8.01
C HIS A 18 -8.91 -17.05 -8.50
N TYR A 19 -8.70 -17.34 -9.79
CA TYR A 19 -8.83 -18.71 -10.30
C TYR A 19 -7.85 -19.66 -9.62
N PHE A 20 -6.58 -19.29 -9.46
CA PHE A 20 -5.63 -20.11 -8.70
C PHE A 20 -6.04 -20.29 -7.25
N ASN A 21 -6.53 -19.24 -6.59
CA ASN A 21 -7.01 -19.31 -5.22
C ASN A 21 -8.17 -20.30 -5.05
N TYR A 22 -9.09 -20.37 -6.02
CA TYR A 22 -10.19 -21.33 -5.99
C TYR A 22 -9.72 -22.75 -6.31
N ILE A 23 -8.85 -22.92 -7.31
CA ILE A 23 -8.30 -24.23 -7.70
C ILE A 23 -7.45 -24.80 -6.57
N LEU A 24 -6.63 -24.00 -5.89
CA LEU A 24 -5.75 -24.46 -4.82
C LEU A 24 -6.44 -24.53 -3.44
N GLY A 25 -7.73 -24.20 -3.36
CA GLY A 25 -8.50 -24.26 -2.10
C GLY A 25 -8.07 -23.23 -1.05
N LEU A 26 -7.42 -22.13 -1.46
CA LEU A 26 -7.02 -21.02 -0.59
C LEU A 26 -8.19 -20.09 -0.20
N ARG A 27 -9.26 -20.09 -1.00
CA ARG A 27 -10.47 -19.28 -0.78
C ARG A 27 -11.71 -20.15 -0.93
N VAL A 28 -12.82 -19.69 -0.37
CA VAL A 28 -14.11 -20.37 -0.54
C VAL A 28 -14.45 -20.42 -2.02
N PHE A 29 -14.71 -21.62 -2.52
CA PHE A 29 -15.11 -21.84 -3.90
C PHE A 29 -16.39 -21.05 -4.24
N GLU A 30 -16.33 -20.20 -5.26
CA GLU A 30 -17.47 -19.41 -5.74
C GLU A 30 -17.87 -19.86 -7.14
N TYR A 31 -18.96 -20.62 -7.25
CA TYR A 31 -19.56 -20.98 -8.54
C TYR A 31 -21.08 -21.16 -8.41
N PRO A 32 -21.90 -20.42 -9.20
CA PRO A 32 -21.55 -19.31 -10.08
C PRO A 32 -21.11 -18.04 -9.32
N ARG A 33 -20.49 -17.07 -10.02
CA ARG A 33 -19.85 -15.88 -9.42
C ARG A 33 -20.78 -15.17 -8.40
N GLY A 34 -20.27 -14.92 -7.19
CA GLY A 34 -21.01 -14.28 -6.11
C GLY A 34 -21.80 -15.22 -5.19
N TYR A 35 -21.83 -16.53 -5.49
CA TYR A 35 -22.45 -17.55 -4.64
C TYR A 35 -21.39 -18.47 -4.01
N PRO A 36 -20.97 -18.21 -2.76
CA PRO A 36 -19.96 -19.03 -2.10
C PRO A 36 -20.52 -20.40 -1.70
N ARG A 37 -19.80 -21.46 -2.08
CA ARG A 37 -20.11 -22.86 -1.76
C ARG A 37 -19.14 -23.39 -0.69
N SER A 38 -19.36 -23.00 0.56
CA SER A 38 -18.47 -23.33 1.69
C SER A 38 -18.31 -24.83 1.93
N VAL A 39 -19.37 -25.62 1.80
CA VAL A 39 -19.36 -27.08 2.02
C VAL A 39 -18.49 -27.79 0.97
N LEU A 40 -18.67 -27.47 -0.32
CA LEU A 40 -17.84 -28.03 -1.40
C LEU A 40 -16.37 -27.68 -1.23
N SER A 41 -16.08 -26.44 -0.82
CA SER A 41 -14.71 -26.01 -0.51
C SER A 41 -14.08 -26.79 0.64
N LEU A 42 -14.87 -27.19 1.65
CA LEU A 42 -14.38 -27.97 2.79
C LEU A 42 -14.10 -29.42 2.40
N ILE A 43 -15.00 -30.03 1.62
CA ILE A 43 -14.79 -31.38 1.06
C ILE A 43 -13.51 -31.41 0.22
N TYR A 44 -13.29 -30.38 -0.61
CA TYR A 44 -12.07 -30.25 -1.41
C TYR A 44 -10.81 -30.15 -0.56
N LEU A 45 -10.85 -29.35 0.52
CA LEU A 45 -9.73 -29.22 1.46
C LEU A 45 -9.39 -30.56 2.13
N LEU A 46 -10.40 -31.35 2.51
CA LEU A 46 -10.20 -32.69 3.07
C LEU A 46 -9.54 -33.65 2.07
N ILE A 47 -9.94 -33.62 0.79
CA ILE A 47 -9.32 -34.46 -0.25
C ILE A 47 -7.84 -34.09 -0.44
N ILE A 48 -7.54 -32.79 -0.54
CA ILE A 48 -6.15 -32.31 -0.65
C ILE A 48 -5.33 -32.73 0.56
N TYR A 49 -5.89 -32.64 1.77
CA TYR A 49 -5.23 -33.05 3.00
C TYR A 49 -4.81 -34.52 2.96
N VAL A 50 -5.69 -35.41 2.51
CA VAL A 50 -5.37 -36.86 2.39
C VAL A 50 -4.25 -37.09 1.38
N ILE A 51 -4.24 -36.38 0.25
CA ILE A 51 -3.17 -36.47 -0.76
C ILE A 51 -1.83 -36.01 -0.17
N PHE A 52 -1.82 -34.89 0.56
CA PHE A 52 -0.61 -34.38 1.20
C PHE A 52 -0.08 -35.29 2.29
N TYR A 53 -0.95 -35.83 3.14
CA TYR A 53 -0.56 -36.75 4.19
C TYR A 53 0.10 -38.01 3.60
N ARG A 54 -0.49 -38.57 2.54
CA ARG A 54 0.07 -39.73 1.83
C ARG A 54 1.41 -39.39 1.17
N GLY A 55 1.52 -38.21 0.57
CA GLY A 55 2.76 -37.71 -0.04
C GLY A 55 3.90 -37.53 0.96
N ALA A 56 3.62 -36.89 2.10
CA ALA A 56 4.57 -36.71 3.20
C ALA A 56 5.08 -38.06 3.74
N PHE A 57 4.17 -39.02 3.95
CA PHE A 57 4.53 -40.36 4.40
C PHE A 57 5.47 -41.08 3.41
N GLY A 58 5.18 -41.02 2.10
CA GLY A 58 6.02 -41.64 1.07
C GLY A 58 7.43 -41.05 1.01
N ILE A 59 7.56 -39.73 1.17
CA ILE A 59 8.86 -39.04 1.17
C ILE A 59 9.63 -39.34 2.47
N ALA A 60 8.97 -39.36 3.62
CA ALA A 60 9.60 -39.72 4.89
C ALA A 60 10.17 -41.16 4.86
N GLN A 61 9.46 -42.09 4.22
CA GLN A 61 9.92 -43.47 4.05
C GLN A 61 11.15 -43.56 3.12
N TYR A 62 11.20 -42.75 2.06
CA TYR A 62 12.37 -42.63 1.19
C TYR A 62 13.61 -42.14 1.97
N PHE A 63 13.49 -41.04 2.72
CA PHE A 63 14.60 -40.49 3.49
C PHE A 63 15.06 -41.42 4.63
N LYS A 64 14.16 -42.23 5.21
CA LYS A 64 14.53 -43.24 6.22
C LYS A 64 15.39 -44.37 5.64
N THR A 65 15.29 -44.62 4.33
CA THR A 65 16.06 -45.66 3.63
C THR A 65 17.48 -45.20 3.31
N ILE A 66 17.68 -43.89 3.12
CA ILE A 66 19.00 -43.28 2.97
C ILE A 66 19.60 -43.13 4.37
N ARG A 67 20.62 -43.92 4.69
CA ARG A 67 21.28 -43.98 6.01
C ARG A 67 22.09 -42.70 6.26
N VAL A 68 21.43 -41.63 6.71
CA VAL A 68 22.08 -40.35 7.07
C VAL A 68 22.28 -40.27 8.59
N PHE A 69 23.33 -39.58 9.06
CA PHE A 69 23.71 -39.49 10.48
C PHE A 69 22.57 -38.95 11.38
N LYS A 70 22.68 -39.08 12.71
CA LYS A 70 21.61 -38.68 13.66
C LYS A 70 21.13 -37.23 13.51
N LEU A 71 22.04 -36.27 13.26
CA LEU A 71 21.71 -34.85 13.05
C LEU A 71 21.03 -34.60 11.71
N ASP A 72 21.56 -35.23 10.64
CA ASP A 72 20.96 -35.21 9.31
C ASP A 72 19.51 -35.76 9.37
N CYS A 73 19.28 -36.86 10.11
CA CYS A 73 17.94 -37.43 10.31
C CYS A 73 16.93 -36.41 10.85
N ILE A 74 17.30 -35.58 11.84
CA ILE A 74 16.37 -34.59 12.41
C ILE A 74 16.03 -33.52 11.37
N ILE A 75 17.03 -33.00 10.65
CA ILE A 75 16.84 -31.98 9.61
C ILE A 75 15.98 -32.53 8.45
N TYR A 76 16.28 -33.74 7.97
CA TYR A 76 15.57 -34.38 6.86
C TYR A 76 14.20 -34.96 7.23
N VAL A 77 13.88 -35.12 8.52
CA VAL A 77 12.53 -35.55 8.96
C VAL A 77 11.68 -34.36 9.37
N VAL A 78 12.19 -33.43 10.18
CA VAL A 78 11.39 -32.34 10.75
C VAL A 78 11.03 -31.29 9.70
N ILE A 79 12.00 -30.84 8.89
CA ILE A 79 11.76 -29.73 7.94
C ILE A 79 10.77 -30.14 6.84
N PRO A 80 10.88 -31.32 6.18
CA PRO A 80 9.88 -31.74 5.21
C PRO A 80 8.48 -31.90 5.80
N ASN A 81 8.36 -32.39 7.05
CA ASN A 81 7.07 -32.48 7.72
C ASN A 81 6.46 -31.09 7.97
N LEU A 82 7.25 -30.10 8.41
CA LEU A 82 6.81 -28.70 8.52
C LEU A 82 6.40 -28.12 7.16
N TYR A 83 7.13 -28.48 6.11
CA TYR A 83 6.84 -28.07 4.75
C TYR A 83 5.49 -28.60 4.25
N PHE A 84 5.13 -29.85 4.56
CA PHE A 84 3.82 -30.41 4.23
C PHE A 84 2.68 -29.92 5.12
N LEU A 85 2.96 -29.53 6.36
CA LEU A 85 1.98 -28.92 7.25
C LEU A 85 1.61 -27.48 6.82
N SER A 86 2.55 -26.77 6.21
CA SER A 86 2.41 -25.37 5.78
C SER A 86 1.22 -25.11 4.85
N PRO A 87 1.00 -25.87 3.76
CA PRO A 87 -0.19 -25.75 2.90
C PRO A 87 -1.51 -25.85 3.65
N ILE A 88 -1.62 -26.82 4.56
CA ILE A 88 -2.85 -27.09 5.30
C ILE A 88 -3.20 -25.90 6.18
N LEU A 89 -2.22 -25.37 6.91
CA LEU A 89 -2.36 -24.17 7.72
C LEU A 89 -2.81 -22.98 6.85
N LYS A 90 -2.18 -22.78 5.68
CA LYS A 90 -2.53 -21.70 4.75
C LYS A 90 -3.94 -21.84 4.18
N MET A 91 -4.37 -23.05 3.82
CA MET A 91 -5.72 -23.30 3.33
C MET A 91 -6.78 -23.04 4.41
N ILE A 92 -6.55 -23.50 5.65
CA ILE A 92 -7.46 -23.25 6.78
C ILE A 92 -7.58 -21.75 7.07
N LEU A 93 -6.44 -21.06 7.21
CA LEU A 93 -6.42 -19.60 7.41
C LEU A 93 -7.03 -18.86 6.22
N GLY A 94 -6.79 -19.34 5.00
CA GLY A 94 -7.29 -18.76 3.78
C GLY A 94 -8.81 -18.85 3.67
N TRP A 95 -9.37 -19.99 4.06
CA TRP A 95 -10.80 -20.22 4.18
C TRP A 95 -11.42 -19.34 5.28
N TRP A 96 -10.80 -19.28 6.47
CA TRP A 96 -11.26 -18.47 7.60
C TRP A 96 -11.36 -16.97 7.23
N TYR A 97 -10.34 -16.44 6.56
CA TYR A 97 -10.28 -15.03 6.17
C TYR A 97 -10.96 -14.70 4.84
N SER A 98 -11.57 -15.67 4.15
CA SER A 98 -12.21 -15.47 2.85
C SER A 98 -13.30 -14.38 2.89
N LYS A 99 -14.10 -14.34 3.97
CA LYS A 99 -15.13 -13.30 4.16
C LYS A 99 -14.52 -11.90 4.31
N ASN A 100 -13.42 -11.79 5.05
CA ASN A 100 -12.73 -10.52 5.27
C ASN A 100 -12.15 -9.96 3.97
N ILE A 101 -11.57 -10.82 3.12
CA ILE A 101 -11.02 -10.42 1.83
C ILE A 101 -12.14 -9.99 0.86
N ALA A 102 -13.27 -10.70 0.84
CA ALA A 102 -14.44 -10.29 0.06
C ALA A 102 -14.96 -8.90 0.49
N VAL A 103 -15.00 -8.62 1.80
CA VAL A 103 -15.34 -7.27 2.32
C VAL A 103 -14.31 -6.24 1.87
N CYS A 104 -13.01 -6.55 1.89
CA CYS A 104 -11.97 -5.66 1.38
C CYS A 104 -12.18 -5.30 -0.08
N HIS A 105 -12.47 -6.27 -0.97
CA HIS A 105 -12.78 -5.99 -2.37
C HIS A 105 -13.99 -5.05 -2.53
N LYS A 106 -15.08 -5.28 -1.78
CA LYS A 106 -16.27 -4.41 -1.81
C LYS A 106 -15.93 -2.98 -1.36
N LYS A 107 -15.13 -2.82 -0.30
CA LYS A 107 -14.69 -1.51 0.18
C LYS A 107 -13.77 -0.80 -0.82
N ILE A 108 -12.82 -1.53 -1.42
CA ILE A 108 -11.93 -1.02 -2.48
C ILE A 108 -12.75 -0.51 -3.67
N PHE A 109 -13.78 -1.26 -4.07
CA PHE A 109 -14.69 -0.84 -5.16
C PHE A 109 -15.47 0.43 -4.81
N LYS A 110 -15.97 0.55 -3.57
CA LYS A 110 -16.62 1.79 -3.10
C LYS A 110 -15.66 2.98 -3.14
N ILE A 111 -14.42 2.79 -2.67
CA ILE A 111 -13.37 3.81 -2.75
C ILE A 111 -13.09 4.21 -4.21
N ASP A 112 -13.04 3.25 -5.13
CA ASP A 112 -12.82 3.56 -6.56
C ASP A 112 -13.95 4.41 -7.14
N LYS A 113 -15.20 4.13 -6.75
CA LYS A 113 -16.35 4.95 -7.16
C LYS A 113 -16.20 6.38 -6.65
N THR A 114 -15.81 6.56 -5.39
CA THR A 114 -15.56 7.87 -4.79
C THR A 114 -14.39 8.60 -5.46
N LEU A 115 -13.28 7.92 -5.74
CA LEU A 115 -12.14 8.52 -6.44
C LEU A 115 -12.49 8.92 -7.88
N ARG A 116 -13.31 8.14 -8.58
CA ARG A 116 -13.82 8.49 -9.92
C ARG A 116 -14.70 9.73 -9.88
N GLN A 117 -15.53 9.91 -8.85
CA GLN A 117 -16.32 11.14 -8.68
C GLN A 117 -15.42 12.37 -8.52
N LEU A 118 -14.24 12.20 -7.92
CA LEU A 118 -13.20 13.23 -7.82
C LEU A 118 -12.33 13.35 -9.09
N ARG A 119 -12.74 12.74 -10.21
CA ARG A 119 -12.01 12.68 -11.49
C ARG A 119 -10.63 12.02 -11.42
N LEU A 120 -10.38 11.21 -10.39
CA LEU A 120 -9.16 10.42 -10.24
C LEU A 120 -9.44 8.95 -10.61
N ALA A 121 -9.03 8.55 -11.82
CA ALA A 121 -9.12 7.16 -12.25
C ALA A 121 -7.83 6.41 -11.89
N VAL A 122 -7.98 5.33 -11.11
CA VAL A 122 -6.88 4.38 -10.88
C VAL A 122 -6.72 3.52 -12.14
N ASN A 123 -5.55 3.61 -12.79
CA ASN A 123 -5.23 2.73 -13.91
C ASN A 123 -4.77 1.36 -13.38
N TYR A 124 -5.58 0.33 -13.64
CA TYR A 124 -5.32 -1.06 -13.25
C TYR A 124 -4.48 -1.85 -14.26
N ASP A 125 -4.23 -1.31 -15.45
CA ASP A 125 -3.44 -1.97 -16.52
C ASP A 125 -2.08 -2.42 -15.99
N LYS A 126 -1.40 -1.57 -15.22
CA LYS A 126 -0.08 -1.87 -14.66
C LYS A 126 -0.11 -3.07 -13.70
N ILE A 127 -1.16 -3.17 -12.85
CA ILE A 127 -1.31 -4.30 -11.92
C ILE A 127 -1.64 -5.57 -12.70
N TYR A 128 -2.48 -5.46 -13.72
CA TYR A 128 -2.89 -6.59 -14.56
C TYR A 128 -1.74 -7.17 -15.38
N PHE A 129 -0.97 -6.34 -16.09
CA PHE A 129 0.21 -6.81 -16.82
C PHE A 129 1.26 -7.40 -15.89
N MET A 130 1.45 -6.81 -14.70
CA MET A 130 2.31 -7.38 -13.68
C MET A 130 1.79 -8.75 -13.23
N THR A 131 0.48 -8.91 -13.02
CA THR A 131 -0.15 -10.18 -12.63
C THR A 131 0.05 -11.26 -13.69
N ILE A 132 -0.18 -10.94 -14.96
CA ILE A 132 0.07 -11.89 -16.05
C ILE A 132 1.54 -12.26 -16.10
N GLY A 133 2.46 -11.28 -16.07
CA GLY A 133 3.90 -11.52 -16.12
C GLY A 133 4.42 -12.36 -14.96
N PHE A 134 3.94 -12.13 -13.74
CA PHE A 134 4.30 -12.96 -12.59
C PHE A 134 3.78 -14.40 -12.75
N ASN A 135 2.54 -14.57 -13.20
CA ASN A 135 1.97 -15.91 -13.39
C ASN A 135 2.71 -16.67 -14.49
N THR A 136 2.99 -16.05 -15.64
CA THR A 136 3.73 -16.69 -16.73
C THR A 136 5.15 -17.05 -16.31
N SER A 137 5.84 -16.15 -15.60
CA SER A 137 7.17 -16.43 -15.05
C SER A 137 7.15 -17.61 -14.07
N TRP A 138 6.13 -17.71 -13.22
CA TRP A 138 5.96 -18.82 -12.29
C TRP A 138 5.73 -20.15 -13.02
N PHE A 139 4.86 -20.17 -14.03
CA PHE A 139 4.64 -21.37 -14.85
C PHE A 139 5.90 -21.86 -15.55
N ILE A 140 6.68 -20.95 -16.14
CA ILE A 140 7.93 -21.31 -16.81
C ILE A 140 8.92 -21.89 -15.81
N PHE A 141 9.15 -21.19 -14.69
CA PHE A 141 10.04 -21.64 -13.62
C PHE A 141 9.66 -23.03 -13.11
N TYR A 142 8.37 -23.24 -12.91
CA TYR A 142 7.80 -24.50 -12.46
C TYR A 142 8.00 -25.65 -13.46
N ILE A 143 7.77 -25.41 -14.76
CA ILE A 143 7.99 -26.42 -15.80
C ILE A 143 9.47 -26.81 -15.83
N LEU A 144 10.37 -25.84 -15.75
CA LEU A 144 11.81 -26.09 -15.72
C LEU A 144 12.22 -26.95 -14.52
N ILE A 145 11.79 -26.58 -13.30
CA ILE A 145 12.07 -27.37 -12.09
C ILE A 145 11.48 -28.78 -12.19
N SER A 146 10.27 -28.91 -12.74
CA SER A 146 9.62 -30.21 -12.87
C SER A 146 10.36 -31.12 -13.83
N ILE A 147 10.85 -30.60 -14.97
CA ILE A 147 11.66 -31.37 -15.93
C ILE A 147 12.98 -31.81 -15.28
N MET A 148 13.69 -30.88 -14.63
CA MET A 148 14.96 -31.19 -13.96
C MET A 148 14.78 -32.26 -12.88
N SER A 149 13.75 -32.09 -12.04
CA SER A 149 13.44 -33.03 -10.95
C SER A 149 12.98 -34.39 -11.48
N TYR A 150 12.25 -34.43 -12.60
CA TYR A 150 11.84 -35.66 -13.26
C TYR A 150 13.05 -36.45 -13.79
N LEU A 151 13.95 -35.80 -14.52
CA LEU A 151 15.16 -36.43 -15.06
C LEU A 151 16.05 -36.97 -13.94
N TYR A 152 16.13 -36.26 -12.81
CA TYR A 152 16.90 -36.69 -11.65
C TYR A 152 16.30 -37.89 -10.92
N MET A 153 14.97 -37.93 -10.70
CA MET A 153 14.34 -38.95 -9.85
C MET A 153 13.97 -40.25 -10.59
N VAL A 154 13.68 -40.20 -11.89
CA VAL A 154 13.24 -41.38 -12.67
C VAL A 154 14.19 -42.57 -12.55
N PRO A 155 15.53 -42.42 -12.65
CA PRO A 155 16.46 -43.54 -12.54
C PRO A 155 16.44 -44.24 -11.18
N HIS A 156 15.98 -43.56 -10.13
CA HIS A 156 16.08 -44.04 -8.75
C HIS A 156 14.77 -44.61 -8.19
N ILE A 157 13.63 -44.04 -8.59
CA ILE A 157 12.32 -44.30 -7.95
C ILE A 157 11.28 -44.82 -8.96
N GLY A 158 11.61 -44.81 -10.26
CA GLY A 158 10.68 -45.20 -11.33
C GLY A 158 9.67 -44.09 -11.68
N ILE A 159 9.01 -44.26 -12.84
CA ILE A 159 8.24 -43.19 -13.50
C ILE A 159 7.00 -42.78 -12.68
N LEU A 160 6.16 -43.74 -12.27
CA LEU A 160 4.88 -43.46 -11.61
C LEU A 160 5.09 -42.75 -10.25
N GLN A 161 6.07 -43.21 -9.48
CA GLN A 161 6.36 -42.67 -8.16
C GLN A 161 7.01 -41.29 -8.26
N THR A 162 7.84 -41.07 -9.29
CA THR A 162 8.38 -39.75 -9.61
C THR A 162 7.27 -38.75 -9.93
N ILE A 163 6.31 -39.11 -10.78
CA ILE A 163 5.17 -38.24 -11.12
C ILE A 163 4.37 -37.87 -9.85
N HIS A 164 4.13 -38.84 -8.96
CA HIS A 164 3.44 -38.59 -7.70
C HIS A 164 4.21 -37.62 -6.78
N VAL A 165 5.52 -37.82 -6.60
CA VAL A 165 6.37 -36.93 -5.77
C VAL A 165 6.42 -35.52 -6.34
N LEU A 166 6.53 -35.38 -7.66
CA LEU A 166 6.46 -34.09 -8.35
C LEU A 166 5.14 -33.40 -8.02
N PHE A 167 4.00 -34.05 -8.30
CA PHE A 167 2.68 -33.45 -8.05
C PHE A 167 2.48 -33.01 -6.59
N VAL A 168 2.91 -33.83 -5.64
CA VAL A 168 2.85 -33.53 -4.20
C VAL A 168 3.74 -32.34 -3.82
N SER A 169 4.90 -32.16 -4.45
CA SER A 169 5.85 -31.06 -4.16
C SER A 169 5.42 -29.73 -4.77
N ILE A 170 4.59 -29.80 -5.80
CA ILE A 170 4.18 -28.70 -6.68
C ILE A 170 3.07 -27.85 -6.08
N ILE A 171 2.09 -28.50 -5.45
CA ILE A 171 0.92 -27.83 -4.89
C ILE A 171 1.32 -26.90 -3.72
N PRO A 172 2.20 -27.29 -2.77
CA PRO A 172 2.67 -26.42 -1.69
C PRO A 172 3.34 -25.15 -2.21
N LEU A 173 4.26 -25.30 -3.18
CA LEU A 173 4.92 -24.17 -3.83
C LEU A 173 3.90 -23.23 -4.48
N SER A 174 2.90 -23.78 -5.16
CA SER A 174 1.84 -23.00 -5.80
C SER A 174 0.99 -22.25 -4.78
N ILE A 175 0.65 -22.89 -3.65
CA ILE A 175 -0.10 -22.26 -2.55
C ILE A 175 0.69 -21.10 -1.95
N SER A 176 1.98 -21.30 -1.67
CA SER A 176 2.90 -20.26 -1.21
C SER A 176 2.96 -19.07 -2.17
N TYR A 177 3.18 -19.37 -3.46
CA TYR A 177 3.27 -18.37 -4.50
C TYR A 177 2.02 -17.51 -4.59
N VAL A 178 0.84 -18.14 -4.69
CA VAL A 178 -0.44 -17.41 -4.83
C VAL A 178 -0.70 -16.54 -3.60
N ASN A 179 -0.44 -17.07 -2.41
CA ASN A 179 -0.67 -16.33 -1.17
C ASN A 179 0.24 -15.11 -1.03
N CYS A 180 1.54 -15.28 -1.30
CA CYS A 180 2.51 -14.18 -1.31
C CYS A 180 2.18 -13.14 -2.39
N TYR A 181 1.77 -13.59 -3.59
CA TYR A 181 1.41 -12.70 -4.69
C TYR A 181 0.13 -11.90 -4.39
N GLU A 182 -0.90 -12.53 -3.82
CA GLU A 182 -2.14 -11.84 -3.46
C GLU A 182 -1.86 -10.74 -2.42
N PHE A 183 -1.08 -11.04 -1.37
CA PHE A 183 -0.66 -10.04 -0.40
C PHE A 183 0.20 -8.92 -1.02
N TYR A 184 1.12 -9.27 -1.94
CA TYR A 184 1.90 -8.31 -2.71
C TYR A 184 1.00 -7.37 -3.51
N ALA A 185 0.02 -7.91 -4.25
CA ALA A 185 -0.88 -7.14 -5.10
C ALA A 185 -1.75 -6.17 -4.28
N PHE A 186 -2.24 -6.61 -3.13
CA PHE A 186 -2.94 -5.75 -2.17
C PHE A 186 -2.05 -4.63 -1.62
N SER A 187 -0.82 -4.96 -1.21
CA SER A 187 0.13 -3.97 -0.69
C SER A 187 0.53 -2.95 -1.76
N ARG A 188 0.68 -3.40 -3.01
CA ARG A 188 0.94 -2.55 -4.17
C ARG A 188 -0.24 -1.63 -4.48
N LEU A 189 -1.46 -2.13 -4.39
CA LEU A 189 -2.67 -1.34 -4.52
C LEU A 189 -2.72 -0.23 -3.47
N MET A 190 -2.44 -0.56 -2.20
CA MET A 190 -2.39 0.44 -1.12
C MET A 190 -1.39 1.53 -1.41
N HIS A 191 -0.18 1.17 -1.84
CA HIS A 191 0.83 2.14 -2.25
C HIS A 191 0.33 3.09 -3.36
N ILE A 192 -0.29 2.55 -4.42
CA ILE A 192 -0.83 3.37 -5.52
C ILE A 192 -1.92 4.32 -5.02
N LYS A 193 -2.83 3.84 -4.18
CA LYS A 193 -3.94 4.64 -3.66
C LYS A 193 -3.49 5.72 -2.69
N PHE A 194 -2.56 5.44 -1.78
CA PHE A 194 -1.98 6.46 -0.90
C PHE A 194 -1.25 7.53 -1.71
N LYS A 195 -0.52 7.15 -2.77
CA LYS A 195 0.14 8.11 -3.66
C LYS A 195 -0.86 9.06 -4.34
N LEU A 196 -1.98 8.50 -4.79
CA LEU A 196 -3.04 9.26 -5.45
C LEU A 196 -3.76 10.21 -4.48
N ILE A 197 -3.98 9.78 -3.23
CA ILE A 197 -4.47 10.64 -2.15
C ILE A 197 -3.50 11.79 -1.86
N ASN A 198 -2.21 11.50 -1.75
CA ASN A 198 -1.20 12.52 -1.51
C ASN A 198 -1.11 13.55 -2.64
N HIS A 199 -1.32 13.11 -3.88
CA HIS A 199 -1.42 14.01 -5.03
C HIS A 199 -2.64 14.94 -4.90
N LEU A 200 -3.82 14.38 -4.64
CA LEU A 200 -5.06 15.15 -4.46
C LEU A 200 -4.94 16.15 -3.30
N LEU A 201 -4.37 15.70 -2.18
CA LEU A 201 -4.15 16.52 -1.00
C LEU A 201 -3.22 17.69 -1.35
N ARG A 202 -2.07 17.43 -1.99
CA ARG A 202 -1.13 18.47 -2.44
C ARG A 202 -1.78 19.49 -3.38
N GLU A 203 -2.60 19.03 -4.31
CA GLU A 203 -3.31 19.91 -5.26
C GLU A 203 -4.33 20.80 -4.54
N THR A 204 -5.09 20.22 -3.61
CA THR A 204 -6.04 20.95 -2.76
C THR A 204 -5.33 22.01 -1.92
N ILE A 205 -4.20 21.65 -1.30
CA ILE A 205 -3.36 22.54 -0.50
C ILE A 205 -2.81 23.70 -1.34
N LYS A 206 -2.23 23.41 -2.51
CA LYS A 206 -1.67 24.44 -3.40
C LYS A 206 -2.74 25.45 -3.85
N ASN A 207 -3.96 24.96 -4.11
CA ASN A 207 -5.06 25.83 -4.49
C ASN A 207 -5.54 26.71 -3.33
N LEU A 208 -5.51 26.19 -2.09
CA LEU A 208 -5.78 26.98 -0.88
C LEU A 208 -4.72 28.06 -0.66
N SER A 209 -3.43 27.72 -0.74
CA SER A 209 -2.34 28.67 -0.50
C SER A 209 -2.32 29.80 -1.52
N ILE A 210 -2.51 29.51 -2.82
CA ILE A 210 -2.59 30.53 -3.87
C ILE A 210 -3.78 31.49 -3.65
N LYS A 211 -4.89 30.98 -3.12
CA LYS A 211 -6.07 31.80 -2.82
C LYS A 211 -5.78 32.75 -1.67
N GLU A 212 -5.15 32.28 -0.60
CA GLU A 212 -4.75 33.11 0.54
C GLU A 212 -3.75 34.19 0.11
N THR A 213 -2.74 33.85 -0.70
CA THR A 213 -1.78 34.85 -1.20
C THR A 213 -2.49 35.94 -2.01
N LYS A 214 -3.46 35.56 -2.86
CA LYS A 214 -4.25 36.51 -3.64
C LYS A 214 -5.15 37.38 -2.76
N LEU A 215 -5.76 36.82 -1.72
CA LEU A 215 -6.61 37.56 -0.79
C LEU A 215 -5.78 38.60 -0.02
N ASN A 216 -4.63 38.21 0.53
CA ASN A 216 -3.72 39.10 1.26
C ASN A 216 -3.22 40.26 0.37
N ILE A 217 -2.93 39.98 -0.91
CA ILE A 217 -2.55 41.01 -1.89
C ILE A 217 -3.71 42.00 -2.17
N ILE A 218 -4.95 41.51 -2.22
CA ILE A 218 -6.13 42.36 -2.43
C ILE A 218 -6.36 43.25 -1.21
N GLU A 219 -6.31 42.69 0.00
CA GLU A 219 -6.44 43.45 1.25
C GLU A 219 -5.36 44.53 1.34
N LEU A 220 -4.09 44.18 1.11
CA LEU A 220 -2.99 45.15 1.10
C LEU A 220 -3.21 46.27 0.07
N LYS A 221 -3.76 45.93 -1.11
CA LYS A 221 -4.09 46.89 -2.17
C LYS A 221 -5.28 47.80 -1.83
N ASP A 222 -6.20 47.33 -1.00
CA ASP A 222 -7.33 48.14 -0.53
C ASP A 222 -6.94 48.99 0.69
N TYR A 223 -6.07 48.50 1.57
CA TYR A 223 -5.44 49.30 2.64
C TYR A 223 -4.58 50.44 2.10
N THR A 224 -3.78 50.18 1.08
CA THR A 224 -2.99 51.23 0.39
C THR A 224 -3.88 52.28 -0.28
N LYS A 225 -4.99 51.87 -0.92
CA LYS A 225 -5.98 52.84 -1.43
C LYS A 225 -6.68 53.64 -0.33
N LEU A 226 -6.95 53.02 0.82
CA LEU A 226 -7.53 53.70 1.99
C LEU A 226 -6.55 54.72 2.57
N MET A 227 -5.27 54.37 2.70
CA MET A 227 -4.21 55.31 3.10
C MET A 227 -4.04 56.44 2.09
N ASP A 228 -4.08 56.17 0.78
CA ASP A 228 -4.02 57.21 -0.26
C ASP A 228 -5.25 58.14 -0.16
N PHE A 229 -6.45 57.59 0.08
CA PHE A 229 -7.66 58.40 0.31
C PHE A 229 -7.57 59.25 1.57
N GLU A 230 -6.96 58.73 2.64
CA GLU A 230 -6.81 59.42 3.92
C GLU A 230 -5.72 60.50 3.84
N GLN A 231 -4.61 60.23 3.15
CA GLN A 231 -3.62 61.25 2.77
C GLN A 231 -4.24 62.33 1.87
N GLN A 232 -5.00 61.94 0.86
CA GLN A 232 -5.65 62.88 -0.06
C GLN A 232 -6.71 63.72 0.65
N LYS A 233 -7.45 63.15 1.62
CA LYS A 233 -8.38 63.86 2.50
C LYS A 233 -7.64 64.83 3.42
N ASN A 234 -6.49 64.45 3.97
CA ASN A 234 -5.66 65.32 4.81
C ASN A 234 -5.08 66.48 3.99
N ILE A 235 -4.65 66.24 2.75
CA ILE A 235 -4.19 67.27 1.80
C ILE A 235 -5.35 68.20 1.42
N LEU A 236 -6.55 67.66 1.14
CA LEU A 236 -7.74 68.46 0.85
C LEU A 236 -8.18 69.28 2.06
N SER A 237 -8.08 68.75 3.27
CA SER A 237 -8.38 69.50 4.49
C SER A 237 -7.35 70.60 4.76
N MET A 238 -6.06 70.37 4.48
CA MET A 238 -5.03 71.40 4.58
C MET A 238 -5.24 72.50 3.53
N LYS A 239 -5.62 72.15 2.30
CA LYS A 239 -5.97 73.12 1.24
C LYS A 239 -7.23 73.91 1.57
N LEU A 240 -8.27 73.26 2.08
CA LEU A 240 -9.49 73.94 2.52
C LEU A 240 -9.21 74.88 3.70
N ILE A 241 -8.32 74.51 4.63
CA ILE A 241 -7.92 75.38 5.74
C ILE A 241 -7.02 76.54 5.26
N SER A 242 -6.16 76.33 4.25
CA SER A 242 -5.38 77.42 3.65
C SER A 242 -6.25 78.39 2.86
N ASP A 243 -7.18 77.87 2.07
CA ASP A 243 -8.11 78.67 1.27
C ASP A 243 -9.11 79.43 2.16
N TRP A 244 -9.54 78.83 3.27
CA TRP A 244 -10.39 79.50 4.26
C TRP A 244 -9.61 80.60 5.03
N ARG A 245 -8.33 80.38 5.35
CA ARG A 245 -7.45 81.42 5.93
C ARG A 245 -7.18 82.56 4.93
N GLN A 246 -7.10 82.27 3.64
CA GLN A 246 -6.88 83.27 2.59
C GLN A 246 -8.17 84.03 2.23
N SER A 247 -9.34 83.39 2.40
CA SER A 247 -10.66 84.01 2.27
C SER A 247 -11.01 84.93 3.46
N ILE A 248 -10.50 84.66 4.66
CA ILE A 248 -10.78 85.51 5.85
C ILE A 248 -9.92 86.78 5.85
N TYR A 249 -8.75 86.77 5.21
CA TYR A 249 -7.92 87.97 5.06
C TYR A 249 -8.34 88.91 3.91
N SER A 250 -9.24 88.47 3.02
CA SER A 250 -9.73 89.29 1.89
C SER A 250 -11.18 89.78 2.04
N ALA A 251 -11.89 89.37 3.09
CA ALA A 251 -13.32 89.64 3.27
C ALA A 251 -13.65 90.55 4.47
N SER A 252 -12.73 91.42 4.89
CA SER A 252 -13.08 92.59 5.70
C SER A 252 -13.10 93.84 4.80
N ASN A 253 -14.19 94.01 4.03
CA ASN A 253 -14.84 95.30 3.74
C ASN A 253 -16.02 95.12 2.76
N PHE A 254 -17.17 95.73 3.13
CA PHE A 254 -18.37 96.05 2.31
C PHE A 254 -19.33 94.90 1.92
N VAL A 255 -20.48 94.67 2.58
CA VAL A 255 -21.77 95.44 2.73
C VAL A 255 -22.71 95.42 1.50
N LEU A 256 -23.70 94.50 1.60
CA LEU A 256 -25.17 94.63 1.42
C LEU A 256 -25.81 95.10 0.09
N ARG A 257 -26.50 94.19 -0.65
CA ARG A 257 -27.93 94.34 -1.06
C ARG A 257 -28.57 93.15 -1.81
N LYS A 258 -29.67 92.65 -1.22
CA LYS A 258 -31.01 92.19 -1.72
C LYS A 258 -31.26 91.39 -3.02
N GLN A 259 -32.05 90.31 -2.78
CA GLN A 259 -33.29 89.82 -3.44
C GLN A 259 -33.27 88.83 -4.64
N SER A 260 -34.19 87.85 -4.49
CA SER A 260 -34.53 86.57 -5.15
C SER A 260 -35.40 86.70 -6.42
N PRO A 261 -36.14 85.66 -6.93
CA PRO A 261 -35.94 84.20 -7.15
C PRO A 261 -36.32 83.73 -8.59
N VAL A 262 -35.85 82.58 -9.11
CA VAL A 262 -36.59 81.84 -10.18
C VAL A 262 -36.31 80.31 -10.15
N THR A 263 -37.41 79.56 -10.20
CA THR A 263 -37.62 78.12 -10.42
C THR A 263 -36.99 77.52 -11.69
N SER A 264 -36.45 76.29 -11.63
CA SER A 264 -36.65 75.30 -12.71
C SER A 264 -36.30 73.84 -12.33
N GLN A 265 -37.26 72.97 -12.65
CA GLN A 265 -37.13 71.60 -13.17
C GLN A 265 -36.32 70.55 -12.38
N ILE A 266 -37.05 69.75 -11.59
CA ILE A 266 -36.58 68.47 -11.05
C ILE A 266 -36.62 67.42 -12.17
N LYS A 267 -35.48 67.17 -12.80
CA LYS A 267 -35.20 65.95 -13.56
C LYS A 267 -34.49 65.00 -12.62
N MET A 268 -35.15 63.93 -12.18
CA MET A 268 -34.57 62.94 -11.25
C MET A 268 -33.44 62.18 -11.97
N HIS A 269 -32.24 62.74 -11.94
CA HIS A 269 -31.03 62.11 -12.40
C HIS A 269 -30.50 61.26 -11.24
N ILE A 270 -30.73 59.94 -11.28
CA ILE A 270 -30.08 59.04 -10.32
C ILE A 270 -28.57 59.25 -10.49
N PRO A 271 -27.85 59.71 -9.44
CA PRO A 271 -26.43 60.03 -9.57
C PRO A 271 -25.66 58.82 -10.08
N PHE A 272 -24.80 59.04 -11.07
CA PHE A 272 -23.88 58.03 -11.64
C PHE A 272 -23.10 57.27 -10.54
N GLN A 273 -22.81 57.93 -9.43
CA GLN A 273 -22.18 57.34 -8.25
C GLN A 273 -23.03 56.25 -7.58
N ILE A 274 -24.36 56.39 -7.52
CA ILE A 274 -25.26 55.37 -6.93
C ILE A 274 -25.33 54.15 -7.84
N LYS A 275 -25.38 54.34 -9.17
CA LYS A 275 -25.36 53.24 -10.15
C LYS A 275 -24.04 52.45 -10.07
N LYS A 276 -22.90 53.15 -9.95
CA LYS A 276 -21.57 52.54 -9.78
C LYS A 276 -21.41 51.82 -8.44
N LYS A 277 -21.96 52.38 -7.35
CA LYS A 277 -21.96 51.78 -6.01
C LYS A 277 -22.84 50.53 -5.95
N LEU A 278 -23.98 50.53 -6.66
CA LEU A 278 -24.87 49.37 -6.79
C LEU A 278 -24.24 48.26 -7.64
N GLN A 279 -23.59 48.60 -8.76
CA GLN A 279 -22.85 47.64 -9.58
C GLN A 279 -21.67 47.01 -8.85
N ASN A 280 -20.90 47.79 -8.08
CA ASN A 280 -19.82 47.26 -7.25
C ASN A 280 -20.36 46.35 -6.14
N LYS A 281 -21.47 46.71 -5.49
CA LYS A 281 -22.08 45.88 -4.44
C LYS A 281 -22.71 44.59 -4.98
N LEU A 282 -23.23 44.61 -6.21
CA LEU A 282 -23.69 43.41 -6.91
C LEU A 282 -22.51 42.54 -7.35
N ARG A 283 -21.46 43.12 -7.92
CA ARG A 283 -20.24 42.41 -8.34
C ARG A 283 -19.51 41.76 -7.16
N ASN A 284 -19.44 42.45 -6.02
CA ASN A 284 -18.85 41.90 -4.79
C ASN A 284 -19.68 40.73 -4.26
N ARG A 285 -21.02 40.84 -4.25
CA ARG A 285 -21.89 39.71 -3.86
C ARG A 285 -21.76 38.51 -4.79
N PHE A 286 -21.70 38.71 -6.10
CA PHE A 286 -21.44 37.61 -7.05
C PHE A 286 -20.06 36.97 -6.84
N HIS A 287 -19.03 37.76 -6.51
CA HIS A 287 -17.70 37.21 -6.20
C HIS A 287 -17.69 36.45 -4.88
N GLU A 288 -18.37 36.94 -3.85
CA GLU A 288 -18.56 36.24 -2.58
C GLU A 288 -19.26 34.89 -2.80
N ASP A 289 -20.36 34.85 -3.55
CA ASP A 289 -21.15 33.63 -3.80
C ASP A 289 -20.35 32.55 -4.56
N ILE A 290 -19.59 32.96 -5.59
CA ILE A 290 -18.68 32.08 -6.34
C ILE A 290 -17.50 31.63 -5.45
N SER A 291 -17.04 32.48 -4.55
CA SER A 291 -15.95 32.16 -3.63
C SER A 291 -16.37 31.23 -2.50
N MET A 292 -17.64 31.29 -2.06
CA MET A 292 -18.27 30.43 -1.06
C MET A 292 -18.54 29.04 -1.65
N THR A 293 -19.20 28.94 -2.81
CA THR A 293 -19.41 27.65 -3.50
C THR A 293 -18.09 26.94 -3.83
N LYS A 294 -17.03 27.68 -4.18
CA LYS A 294 -15.69 27.09 -4.39
C LYS A 294 -15.00 26.66 -3.09
N ARG A 295 -15.25 27.36 -1.98
CA ARG A 295 -14.72 27.04 -0.63
C ARG A 295 -15.36 25.78 -0.08
N GLU A 296 -16.68 25.67 -0.18
CA GLU A 296 -17.45 24.46 0.18
C GLU A 296 -16.97 23.23 -0.60
N ASN A 297 -16.65 23.40 -1.89
CA ASN A 297 -16.06 22.33 -2.71
C ASN A 297 -14.69 21.85 -2.20
N HIS A 298 -13.84 22.73 -1.66
CA HIS A 298 -12.53 22.34 -1.12
C HIS A 298 -12.63 21.62 0.23
N VAL A 299 -13.52 22.10 1.11
CA VAL A 299 -13.85 21.43 2.38
C VAL A 299 -14.37 20.02 2.09
N HIS A 300 -15.34 19.90 1.18
CA HIS A 300 -15.88 18.62 0.76
C HIS A 300 -14.81 17.67 0.18
N ILE A 301 -13.89 18.15 -0.67
CA ILE A 301 -12.78 17.34 -1.19
C ILE A 301 -11.87 16.85 -0.05
N LEU A 302 -11.59 17.70 0.93
CA LEU A 302 -10.76 17.34 2.08
C LEU A 302 -11.44 16.28 2.96
N GLN A 303 -12.74 16.43 3.25
CA GLN A 303 -13.55 15.45 3.98
C GLN A 303 -13.56 14.08 3.27
N VAL A 304 -13.78 14.08 1.96
CA VAL A 304 -13.77 12.84 1.17
C VAL A 304 -12.38 12.20 1.18
N THR A 305 -11.33 13.00 1.01
CA THR A 305 -9.93 12.53 1.09
C THR A 305 -9.63 11.89 2.43
N LYS A 306 -10.12 12.49 3.52
CA LYS A 306 -10.04 11.95 4.88
C LYS A 306 -10.71 10.61 5.01
N GLN A 307 -11.96 10.52 4.58
CA GLN A 307 -12.72 9.28 4.66
C GLN A 307 -12.05 8.16 3.87
N VAL A 308 -11.58 8.45 2.66
CA VAL A 308 -10.88 7.47 1.82
C VAL A 308 -9.58 7.02 2.48
N HIS A 309 -8.76 7.93 3.01
CA HIS A 309 -7.51 7.58 3.69
C HIS A 309 -7.77 6.66 4.90
N LEU A 310 -8.74 7.00 5.74
CA LEU A 310 -9.09 6.19 6.92
C LEU A 310 -9.62 4.81 6.53
N GLU A 311 -10.45 4.71 5.48
CA GLU A 311 -10.90 3.42 4.99
C GLU A 311 -9.75 2.59 4.40
N LEU A 312 -8.79 3.19 3.69
CA LEU A 312 -7.58 2.46 3.24
C LEU A 312 -6.74 1.96 4.40
N CYS A 313 -6.60 2.74 5.47
CA CYS A 313 -5.93 2.29 6.69
C CYS A 313 -6.65 1.08 7.32
N LYS A 314 -7.98 1.10 7.39
CA LYS A 314 -8.77 -0.04 7.88
C LYS A 314 -8.59 -1.27 7.00
N ILE A 315 -8.63 -1.11 5.67
CA ILE A 315 -8.45 -2.22 4.72
C ILE A 315 -7.04 -2.81 4.84
N SER A 316 -6.00 -1.96 4.94
CA SER A 316 -4.61 -2.40 5.15
C SER A 316 -4.49 -3.25 6.43
N ARG A 317 -5.11 -2.85 7.55
CA ARG A 317 -5.12 -3.65 8.79
C ARG A 317 -5.82 -5.00 8.63
N ILE A 318 -6.97 -5.03 7.95
CA ILE A 318 -7.69 -6.29 7.69
C ILE A 318 -6.83 -7.23 6.85
N ILE A 319 -6.16 -6.72 5.81
CA ILE A 319 -5.26 -7.49 4.96
C ILE A 319 -4.06 -8.00 5.77
N CYS A 320 -3.44 -7.15 6.57
CA CYS A 320 -2.31 -7.55 7.42
C CYS A 320 -2.71 -8.62 8.44
N SER A 321 -3.90 -8.54 9.03
CA SER A 321 -4.42 -9.59 9.91
C SER A 321 -4.74 -10.89 9.18
N ALA A 322 -5.26 -10.81 7.96
CA ALA A 322 -5.65 -11.98 7.17
C ALA A 322 -4.44 -12.77 6.65
N PHE A 323 -3.43 -12.06 6.13
CA PHE A 323 -2.25 -12.68 5.52
C PHE A 323 -1.06 -12.77 6.49
N GLY A 324 -1.04 -12.01 7.58
CA GLY A 324 0.16 -11.83 8.40
C GLY A 324 0.73 -13.12 8.97
N VAL A 325 -0.12 -13.99 9.50
CA VAL A 325 0.33 -15.31 9.99
C VAL A 325 0.89 -16.15 8.85
N GLN A 326 0.23 -16.15 7.70
CA GLN A 326 0.65 -16.97 6.55
C GLN A 326 1.98 -16.49 5.94
N ILE A 327 2.19 -15.18 5.85
CA ILE A 327 3.43 -14.60 5.32
C ILE A 327 4.60 -14.78 6.30
N ILE A 328 4.37 -14.64 7.61
CA ILE A 328 5.43 -14.89 8.60
C ILE A 328 5.82 -16.35 8.65
N TRP A 329 4.83 -17.24 8.59
CA TRP A 329 5.09 -18.66 8.46
C TRP A 329 5.92 -18.93 7.20
N GLU A 330 5.62 -18.27 6.08
CA GLU A 330 6.43 -18.40 4.86
C GLU A 330 7.86 -17.91 5.03
N ILE A 331 8.07 -16.72 5.61
CA ILE A 331 9.41 -16.19 5.89
C ILE A 331 10.19 -17.16 6.81
N GLY A 332 9.52 -17.75 7.81
CA GLY A 332 10.13 -18.76 8.69
C GLY A 332 10.52 -20.03 7.94
N MET A 333 9.66 -20.53 7.06
CA MET A 333 9.96 -21.68 6.21
C MET A 333 11.11 -21.38 5.23
N ASP A 334 11.16 -20.18 4.66
CA ASP A 334 12.25 -19.72 3.80
C ASP A 334 13.59 -19.71 4.56
N ILE A 335 13.62 -19.21 5.81
CA ILE A 335 14.82 -19.24 6.66
C ILE A 335 15.28 -20.68 6.90
N LEU A 336 14.37 -21.57 7.31
CA LEU A 336 14.69 -22.98 7.58
C LEU A 336 15.20 -23.69 6.32
N TYR A 337 14.57 -23.44 5.18
CA TYR A 337 14.98 -23.99 3.90
C TYR A 337 16.37 -23.49 3.47
N THR A 338 16.66 -22.20 3.65
CA THR A 338 17.99 -21.64 3.39
C THR A 338 19.05 -22.26 4.29
N ILE A 339 18.79 -22.44 5.60
CA ILE A 339 19.70 -23.12 6.53
C ILE A 339 19.97 -24.56 6.07
N GLN A 340 18.91 -25.32 5.77
CA GLN A 340 19.04 -26.71 5.30
C GLN A 340 19.88 -26.80 4.03
N THR A 341 19.65 -25.89 3.09
CA THR A 341 20.35 -25.85 1.80
C THR A 341 21.83 -25.55 1.99
N LEU A 342 22.15 -24.51 2.77
CA LEU A 342 23.54 -24.14 3.06
C LEU A 342 24.29 -25.24 3.83
N TYR A 343 23.64 -25.89 4.79
CA TYR A 343 24.22 -27.02 5.51
C TYR A 343 24.50 -28.21 4.59
N THR A 344 23.58 -28.51 3.67
CA THR A 344 23.77 -29.57 2.68
C THR A 344 24.97 -29.28 1.77
N ILE A 345 25.13 -28.02 1.34
CA ILE A 345 26.30 -27.59 0.55
C ILE A 345 27.59 -27.78 1.37
N TYR A 346 27.61 -27.30 2.62
CA TYR A 346 28.75 -27.46 3.53
C TYR A 346 29.17 -28.92 3.69
N ASN A 347 28.23 -29.81 4.00
CA ASN A 347 28.51 -31.23 4.24
C ASN A 347 28.99 -31.95 2.96
N ARG A 348 28.39 -31.66 1.79
CA ARG A 348 28.78 -32.33 0.54
C ARG A 348 30.15 -31.87 0.02
N TYR A 349 30.43 -30.57 0.09
CA TYR A 349 31.61 -29.97 -0.56
C TYR A 349 32.82 -29.90 0.35
N ILE A 350 32.65 -29.29 1.53
CA ILE A 350 33.78 -29.05 2.43
C ILE A 350 34.18 -30.35 3.11
N LYS A 351 33.18 -31.15 3.52
CA LYS A 351 33.43 -32.33 4.33
C LYS A 351 33.69 -33.60 3.54
N ARG A 352 32.85 -33.89 2.54
CA ARG A 352 32.93 -35.15 1.76
C ARG A 352 33.75 -35.05 0.47
N GLN A 353 34.25 -33.87 0.11
CA GLN A 353 35.05 -33.59 -1.10
C GLN A 353 34.47 -34.19 -2.40
N LEU A 354 33.15 -34.33 -2.51
CA LEU A 354 32.52 -34.97 -3.66
C LEU A 354 32.42 -33.95 -4.82
N LYS A 355 33.39 -33.96 -5.74
CA LYS A 355 33.49 -33.04 -6.89
C LYS A 355 32.35 -33.15 -7.92
N SER A 356 31.50 -34.18 -7.87
CA SER A 356 30.59 -34.54 -8.95
C SER A 356 29.18 -33.92 -8.90
N ALA A 357 28.95 -32.83 -8.15
CA ALA A 357 27.59 -32.29 -7.94
C ALA A 357 27.45 -30.77 -8.17
N ILE A 358 28.30 -30.16 -9.00
CA ILE A 358 28.31 -28.69 -9.24
C ILE A 358 26.91 -28.16 -9.61
N ASP A 359 26.15 -28.92 -10.40
CA ASP A 359 24.81 -28.55 -10.82
C ASP A 359 23.83 -28.47 -9.63
N ASP A 360 23.90 -29.39 -8.65
CA ASP A 360 23.06 -29.38 -7.45
C ASP A 360 23.30 -28.11 -6.61
N VAL A 361 24.55 -27.66 -6.51
CA VAL A 361 24.89 -26.43 -5.76
C VAL A 361 24.40 -25.20 -6.47
N LEU A 362 24.55 -25.15 -7.79
CA LEU A 362 24.08 -24.02 -8.57
C LEU A 362 22.57 -23.85 -8.41
N VAL A 363 21.82 -24.95 -8.53
CA VAL A 363 20.36 -24.96 -8.31
C VAL A 363 20.02 -24.51 -6.88
N ALA A 364 20.69 -25.06 -5.88
CA ALA A 364 20.51 -24.68 -4.48
C ALA A 364 20.75 -23.17 -4.21
N LEU A 365 21.83 -22.61 -4.76
CA LEU A 365 22.14 -21.19 -4.63
C LEU A 365 21.11 -20.31 -5.34
N ILE A 366 20.68 -20.69 -6.54
CA ILE A 366 19.62 -19.98 -7.28
C ILE A 366 18.33 -19.96 -6.45
N MET A 367 17.94 -21.08 -5.84
CA MET A 367 16.74 -21.16 -4.98
C MET A 367 16.86 -20.24 -3.76
N CYS A 368 18.01 -20.19 -3.09
CA CYS A 368 18.24 -19.26 -1.98
C CYS A 368 18.13 -17.79 -2.42
N ILE A 369 18.69 -17.44 -3.58
CA ILE A 369 18.59 -16.08 -4.14
C ILE A 369 17.12 -15.72 -4.42
N ILE A 370 16.36 -16.64 -5.00
CA ILE A 370 14.93 -16.45 -5.28
C ILE A 370 14.15 -16.21 -3.99
N ASN A 371 14.38 -17.00 -2.94
CA ASN A 371 13.67 -16.84 -1.66
C ASN A 371 13.96 -15.47 -1.02
N VAL A 372 15.23 -15.07 -0.96
CA VAL A 372 15.63 -13.74 -0.45
C VAL A 372 15.02 -12.62 -1.29
N PHE A 373 14.99 -12.80 -2.62
CA PHE A 373 14.40 -11.83 -3.53
C PHE A 373 12.89 -11.67 -3.30
N ILE A 374 12.15 -12.76 -3.10
CA ILE A 374 10.71 -12.72 -2.81
C ILE A 374 10.43 -11.94 -1.52
N VAL A 375 11.14 -12.26 -0.42
CA VAL A 375 10.97 -11.55 0.85
C VAL A 375 11.33 -10.07 0.72
N SER A 376 12.39 -9.76 -0.04
CA SER A 376 12.82 -8.39 -0.32
C SER A 376 11.77 -7.59 -1.09
N LEU A 377 11.17 -8.17 -2.13
CA LEU A 377 10.08 -7.55 -2.88
C LEU A 377 8.88 -7.23 -1.99
N LEU A 378 8.52 -8.16 -1.11
CA LEU A 378 7.38 -8.02 -0.21
C LEU A 378 7.61 -6.92 0.83
N SER A 379 8.77 -6.94 1.48
CA SER A 379 9.20 -5.91 2.43
C SER A 379 9.25 -4.52 1.77
N ARG A 380 9.84 -4.41 0.56
CA ARG A 380 9.96 -3.14 -0.16
C ARG A 380 8.61 -2.54 -0.51
N VAL A 381 7.65 -3.34 -0.97
CA VAL A 381 6.30 -2.84 -1.29
C VAL A 381 5.56 -2.39 -0.04
N CYS A 382 5.64 -3.14 1.07
CA CYS A 382 5.04 -2.75 2.35
C CYS A 382 5.64 -1.44 2.88
N LYS A 383 6.97 -1.32 2.87
CA LYS A 383 7.69 -0.09 3.27
C LYS A 383 7.27 1.11 2.43
N ASN A 384 7.17 0.94 1.11
CA ASN A 384 6.73 2.01 0.21
C ASN A 384 5.27 2.40 0.43
N ALA A 385 4.38 1.44 0.71
CA ALA A 385 2.98 1.70 1.03
C ALA A 385 2.86 2.46 2.37
N ALA A 386 3.58 2.03 3.40
CA ALA A 386 3.63 2.68 4.71
C ALA A 386 4.18 4.11 4.61
N LYS A 387 5.31 4.29 3.91
CA LYS A 387 5.92 5.61 3.71
C LYS A 387 4.95 6.57 3.02
N GLU A 388 4.27 6.11 1.98
CA GLU A 388 3.31 6.96 1.26
C GLU A 388 2.06 7.25 2.11
N GLY A 389 1.55 6.28 2.87
CA GLY A 389 0.46 6.52 3.81
C GLY A 389 0.83 7.53 4.90
N ASN A 390 2.02 7.44 5.47
CA ASN A 390 2.48 8.36 6.52
C ASN A 390 2.82 9.76 5.99
N LYS A 391 3.20 9.87 4.70
CA LYS A 391 3.40 11.17 4.04
C LYS A 391 2.11 12.00 3.96
N SER A 392 0.92 11.35 3.96
CA SER A 392 -0.35 12.07 4.07
C SER A 392 -0.40 12.89 5.37
N VAL A 393 0.12 12.36 6.48
CA VAL A 393 0.14 13.04 7.78
C VAL A 393 1.03 14.29 7.73
N GLU A 394 2.22 14.15 7.14
CA GLU A 394 3.18 15.24 6.99
C GLU A 394 2.60 16.40 6.19
N LEU A 395 1.93 16.09 5.06
CA LEU A 395 1.28 17.09 4.22
C LEU A 395 0.14 17.83 4.94
N ILE A 396 -0.61 17.14 5.81
CA ILE A 396 -1.66 17.79 6.62
C ILE A 396 -1.02 18.72 7.67
N ASN A 397 0.04 18.25 8.35
CA ASN A 397 0.74 19.04 9.37
C ASN A 397 1.33 20.33 8.79
N THR A 398 1.92 20.28 7.59
CA THR A 398 2.44 21.49 6.94
C THR A 398 1.34 22.44 6.53
N THR A 399 0.15 21.93 6.18
CA THR A 399 -0.98 22.77 5.74
C THR A 399 -1.68 23.46 6.90
N TYR A 400 -1.73 22.84 8.08
CA TYR A 400 -2.36 23.42 9.27
C TYR A 400 -1.78 24.80 9.63
N GLY A 401 -0.51 25.08 9.29
CA GLY A 401 0.11 26.38 9.51
C GLY A 401 -0.26 27.50 8.50
N TYR A 402 -0.95 27.17 7.40
CA TYR A 402 -1.26 28.09 6.30
C TYR A 402 -2.76 28.38 6.13
N ASN A 403 -3.66 27.85 6.95
CA ASN A 403 -5.10 28.10 6.79
C ASN A 403 -5.62 29.02 7.89
N THR A 404 -6.23 30.14 7.49
CA THR A 404 -6.83 31.17 8.34
C THR A 404 -8.34 31.00 8.56
N ASP A 405 -8.98 30.02 7.91
CA ASP A 405 -10.43 29.80 7.96
C ASP A 405 -10.81 28.75 9.01
N ILE A 406 -11.58 29.17 10.02
CA ILE A 406 -11.87 28.42 11.27
C ILE A 406 -12.49 27.05 10.96
N ASP A 407 -13.47 26.98 10.06
CA ASP A 407 -14.14 25.72 9.69
C ASP A 407 -13.19 24.72 9.01
N THR A 408 -12.33 25.20 8.10
CA THR A 408 -11.30 24.35 7.47
C THR A 408 -10.22 23.92 8.45
N GLN A 409 -9.92 24.78 9.44
CA GLN A 409 -8.92 24.52 10.47
C GLN A 409 -9.41 23.47 11.46
N GLU A 410 -10.67 23.55 11.90
CA GLU A 410 -11.29 22.55 12.78
C GLU A 410 -11.35 21.17 12.09
N GLU A 411 -11.77 21.10 10.83
CA GLU A 411 -11.79 19.84 10.09
C GLU A 411 -10.40 19.26 9.85
N MET A 412 -9.42 20.11 9.50
CA MET A 412 -8.01 19.71 9.41
C MET A 412 -7.46 19.22 10.74
N GLN A 413 -7.82 19.87 11.84
CA GLN A 413 -7.40 19.47 13.18
C GLN A 413 -7.99 18.11 13.56
N GLN A 414 -9.29 17.90 13.32
CA GLN A 414 -9.93 16.59 13.53
C GLN A 414 -9.32 15.52 12.61
N PHE A 415 -8.98 15.88 11.37
CA PHE A 415 -8.33 14.96 10.44
C PHE A 415 -6.93 14.57 10.89
N ARG A 416 -6.14 15.56 11.30
CA ARG A 416 -4.80 15.42 11.84
C ARG A 416 -4.79 14.49 13.05
N ILE A 417 -5.67 14.71 14.03
CA ILE A 417 -5.76 13.87 15.24
C ILE A 417 -6.08 12.42 14.86
N GLN A 418 -7.07 12.20 13.99
CA GLN A 418 -7.50 10.84 13.61
C GLN A 418 -6.42 10.06 12.84
N ILE A 419 -5.63 10.74 12.01
CA ILE A 419 -4.52 10.14 11.27
C ILE A 419 -3.29 9.93 12.16
N LEU A 420 -2.93 10.89 13.02
CA LEU A 420 -1.80 10.77 13.93
C LEU A 420 -1.96 9.58 14.88
N HIS A 421 -3.18 9.32 15.36
CA HIS A 421 -3.47 8.16 16.19
C HIS A 421 -3.47 6.82 15.43
N ARG A 422 -3.31 6.82 14.09
CA ARG A 422 -3.35 5.60 13.26
C ARG A 422 -2.28 5.64 12.16
N PRO A 423 -0.98 5.61 12.49
CA PRO A 423 0.07 5.54 11.49
C PRO A 423 -0.10 4.30 10.61
N VAL A 424 0.15 4.46 9.31
CA VAL A 424 0.11 3.35 8.35
C VAL A 424 1.38 2.53 8.54
N THR A 425 1.21 1.37 9.13
CA THR A 425 2.26 0.42 9.45
C THR A 425 1.77 -0.97 9.10
N PHE A 426 2.53 -1.68 8.28
CA PHE A 426 2.22 -3.05 7.90
C PHE A 426 2.80 -3.98 8.96
N TYR A 427 2.00 -4.25 9.99
CA TYR A 427 2.30 -5.23 11.01
C TYR A 427 1.76 -6.59 10.58
N LEU A 428 2.65 -7.53 10.30
CA LEU A 428 2.26 -8.93 10.17
C LEU A 428 2.54 -9.56 11.53
N PHE A 429 1.51 -10.04 12.24
CA PHE A 429 1.64 -10.75 13.52
C PHE A 429 2.69 -10.16 14.50
N GLY A 430 2.69 -8.83 14.67
CA GLY A 430 3.61 -8.11 15.57
C GLY A 430 4.97 -7.72 14.96
N LEU A 431 5.35 -8.24 13.79
CA LEU A 431 6.55 -7.86 13.06
C LEU A 431 6.27 -6.76 12.04
N THR A 432 7.13 -5.75 11.99
CA THR A 432 7.07 -4.67 11.00
C THR A 432 7.66 -5.12 9.68
N MET A 433 6.89 -5.00 8.58
CA MET A 433 7.38 -5.28 7.23
C MET A 433 8.24 -4.14 6.69
N ASP A 434 9.49 -4.09 7.14
CA ASP A 434 10.51 -3.15 6.68
C ASP A 434 11.83 -3.89 6.36
N ASN A 435 12.90 -3.12 6.12
CA ASN A 435 14.20 -3.68 5.78
C ASN A 435 14.80 -4.51 6.93
N HIS A 436 14.30 -4.38 8.17
CA HIS A 436 14.77 -5.14 9.32
C HIS A 436 14.52 -6.64 9.11
N ILE A 437 13.44 -7.04 8.42
CA ILE A 437 13.16 -8.46 8.16
C ILE A 437 14.30 -9.12 7.39
N LEU A 438 14.85 -8.46 6.37
CA LEU A 438 15.98 -9.00 5.62
C LEU A 438 17.23 -9.14 6.48
N SER A 439 17.52 -8.13 7.32
CA SER A 439 18.62 -8.20 8.27
C SER A 439 18.43 -9.33 9.26
N MET A 440 17.22 -9.47 9.81
CA MET A 440 16.83 -10.53 10.73
C MET A 440 17.00 -11.91 10.09
N MET A 441 16.55 -12.11 8.85
CA MET A 441 16.76 -13.36 8.12
C MET A 441 18.24 -13.68 7.99
N LEU A 442 19.05 -12.72 7.52
CA LEU A 442 20.48 -12.95 7.28
C LEU A 442 21.24 -13.27 8.59
N SER A 443 20.94 -12.54 9.66
CA SER A 443 21.51 -12.79 10.99
C SER A 443 21.09 -14.15 11.53
N THR A 444 19.81 -14.51 11.38
CA THR A 444 19.29 -15.80 11.84
C THR A 444 19.95 -16.96 11.10
N VAL A 445 19.99 -16.91 9.76
CA VAL A 445 20.65 -17.93 8.92
C VAL A 445 22.11 -18.07 9.32
N THR A 446 22.85 -16.96 9.44
CA THR A 446 24.28 -16.99 9.80
C THR A 446 24.50 -17.62 11.18
N ASN A 447 23.74 -17.21 12.19
CA ASN A 447 23.88 -17.73 13.56
C ASN A 447 23.59 -19.22 13.63
N TYR A 448 22.47 -19.69 13.06
CA TYR A 448 22.13 -21.11 13.07
C TYR A 448 23.09 -21.95 12.24
N MET A 449 23.60 -21.42 11.12
CA MET A 449 24.64 -22.11 10.34
C MET A 449 25.91 -22.34 11.15
N VAL A 450 26.39 -21.34 11.91
CA VAL A 450 27.56 -21.50 12.78
C VAL A 450 27.30 -22.57 13.84
N ILE A 451 26.15 -22.52 14.51
CA ILE A 451 25.77 -23.49 15.55
C ILE A 451 25.74 -24.91 14.98
N ILE A 452 25.06 -25.13 13.86
CA ILE A 452 24.93 -26.45 13.24
C ILE A 452 26.30 -26.97 12.80
N ILE A 453 27.16 -26.12 12.24
CA ILE A 453 28.52 -26.52 11.84
C ILE A 453 29.33 -26.94 13.07
N GLN A 454 29.34 -26.14 14.14
CA GLN A 454 30.05 -26.44 15.37
C GLN A 454 29.54 -27.73 16.03
N GLU A 455 28.23 -27.91 16.12
CA GLU A 455 27.65 -29.13 16.70
C GLU A 455 27.98 -30.36 15.84
N SER A 456 27.93 -30.22 14.51
CA SER A 456 28.24 -31.32 13.59
C SER A 456 29.69 -31.82 13.69
N SER A 457 30.66 -30.94 13.96
CA SER A 457 32.07 -31.35 14.16
C SER A 457 32.28 -32.02 15.52
N THR A 458 31.59 -31.56 16.57
CA THR A 458 31.68 -32.18 17.90
C THR A 458 31.02 -33.56 17.99
N LEU A 459 29.97 -33.82 17.22
CA LEU A 459 29.31 -35.13 17.21
C LEU A 459 30.14 -36.20 16.50
N GLU A 460 30.90 -35.81 15.49
CA GLU A 460 31.80 -36.73 14.79
C GLU A 460 33.05 -37.08 15.60
N SER A 461 33.66 -36.12 16.28
CA SER A 461 34.81 -36.42 17.14
C SER A 461 34.45 -37.45 18.21
N LYS A 462 33.22 -37.40 18.73
CA LYS A 462 32.69 -38.41 19.66
C LYS A 462 32.40 -39.76 19.01
N SER A 463 32.01 -39.82 17.73
CA SER A 463 31.81 -41.10 17.04
C SER A 463 33.13 -41.78 16.69
N ASP A 464 34.13 -41.01 16.29
CA ASP A 464 35.45 -41.55 15.96
C ASP A 464 36.14 -42.14 17.19
N LEU A 465 36.04 -41.46 18.34
CA LEU A 465 36.49 -41.97 19.65
C LEU A 465 35.77 -43.26 20.07
N LYS A 466 34.54 -43.49 19.64
CA LYS A 466 33.80 -44.72 19.94
C LYS A 466 34.20 -45.89 19.04
N ASN A 467 34.67 -45.61 17.83
CA ASN A 467 35.10 -46.63 16.87
C ASN A 467 36.56 -47.05 17.06
N THR A 468 37.40 -46.25 17.73
CA THR A 468 38.80 -46.59 18.05
C THR A 468 38.95 -47.44 19.32
N HIS A 469 37.89 -47.64 20.10
CA HIS A 469 37.88 -48.43 21.34
C HIS A 469 37.29 -49.85 21.17
N PHE A 470 37.20 -50.37 19.94
CA PHE A 470 36.79 -51.74 19.64
C PHE A 470 37.88 -52.52 18.91
#